data_AF-A0A1H3XA78-F1
#
_entry.id   AF-A0A1H3XA78-F1
#
_cell.length_a   1.000
_cell.length_b   1.000
_cell.length_c   1.000
_cell.angle_alpha   90.00
_cell.angle_beta   90.00
_cell.angle_gamma   90.00
#
_symmetry.space_group_name_H-M   'P 1'
#
loop_
_entity.id
_entity.type
_entity.pdbx_description
1 polymer ?
#
loop_
_entity_poly.entity_id
_entity_poly.type
_entity_poly.pdbx_seq_one_letter_code
_entity_poly.pdbx_strand_id
1 'polypeptide(L)'
;MIFQSSFYQTKRILLVDDCEPIRASIRGMLQQIGFEHITAVADASAALEKAELHSFDFILADFQLGDGLNGAQLFDALKKRELLKAGCCFAMLSAESMRQPVFGLSDRQPDCYIQKPFTYLTLEKRLARAMQQRLVVRKVFQALPNAPDVALAECDRVVRESPPHALYALRLKGELLLQHKQPQLAAQLFQQILQSRELSWALLGHAIAQFQLGDLDQASNMLLVLSKAEETRPEALDWLIRLALLQQQPEQALLHCQELARSLPQSVEVLQVQAVLASLCQQLDEAIRCWQKASQQHRYSVLDSAQHYLNPARMLLLKAMQSKSLKLDPLLSKAEESLQAIPKRFLTETLQPELLLVQARIALLQGKLHQANQWRAEAEQGDVRSWSVAAFIDLALVKLAMADVKQADAVMERLQRHNLAGGLTGSVDLAYCQYWQQQIPTLWKAAKGLMQQGQLDYREQSFHQALSRLWQAFLYLPGNSNLALSLWQTLASLPASNKLQAVASVLCQVLQQSQLDQAGQQRFAALHQQLLAHYKLPALSLPSASAG
;
A
#
# COMPACT_ATOMS: atom_id res chain seq x y z
N MET A 1 -7.50 1.08 -45.74
CA MET A 1 -6.77 1.72 -44.64
C MET A 1 -7.69 2.74 -44.00
N ILE A 2 -7.65 2.88 -42.67
CA ILE A 2 -8.50 3.85 -41.96
C ILE A 2 -8.02 5.28 -42.23
N PHE A 3 -6.70 5.47 -42.37
CA PHE A 3 -6.07 6.72 -42.81
C PHE A 3 -5.24 6.49 -44.06
N GLN A 4 -5.08 7.53 -44.90
CA GLN A 4 -4.16 7.50 -46.03
C GLN A 4 -2.71 7.68 -45.55
N SER A 5 -1.72 7.21 -46.33
CA SER A 5 -0.30 7.34 -45.96
C SER A 5 0.12 8.78 -45.68
N SER A 6 -0.44 9.76 -46.40
CA SER A 6 -0.21 11.20 -46.19
C SER A 6 -0.56 11.68 -44.78
N PHE A 7 -1.52 11.02 -44.11
CA PHE A 7 -1.83 11.32 -42.72
C PHE A 7 -0.62 11.04 -41.82
N TYR A 8 0.06 9.90 -42.01
CA TYR A 8 1.17 9.45 -41.16
C TYR A 8 2.48 10.20 -41.43
N GLN A 9 2.71 10.70 -42.65
CA GLN A 9 3.93 11.42 -43.02
C GLN A 9 4.20 12.62 -42.11
N THR A 10 3.15 13.35 -41.73
CA THR A 10 3.24 14.53 -40.87
C THR A 10 3.33 14.21 -39.37
N LYS A 11 3.23 12.92 -38.99
CA LYS A 11 3.09 12.49 -37.59
C LYS A 11 4.41 12.06 -37.00
N ARG A 12 4.63 12.42 -35.73
CA ARG A 12 5.81 12.01 -34.97
C ARG A 12 5.48 10.80 -34.11
N ILE A 13 6.31 9.77 -34.21
CA ILE A 13 6.16 8.54 -33.44
C ILE A 13 7.43 8.27 -32.61
N LEU A 14 7.22 7.96 -31.34
CA LEU A 14 8.25 7.46 -30.42
C LEU A 14 8.09 5.95 -30.29
N LEU A 15 9.15 5.18 -30.58
CA LEU A 15 9.22 3.74 -30.42
C LEU A 15 10.20 3.39 -29.29
N VAL A 16 9.74 2.62 -28.31
CA VAL A 16 10.53 2.22 -27.13
C VAL A 16 10.51 0.70 -27.04
N ASP A 17 11.66 0.06 -27.24
CA ASP A 17 11.81 -1.40 -27.17
C ASP A 17 13.30 -1.69 -26.88
N ASP A 18 13.60 -2.53 -25.89
CA ASP A 18 14.97 -2.82 -25.45
C ASP A 18 15.73 -3.71 -26.44
N CYS A 19 15.01 -4.48 -27.26
CA CYS A 19 15.57 -5.41 -28.21
C CYS A 19 15.82 -4.75 -29.57
N GLU A 20 17.09 -4.54 -29.94
CA GLU A 20 17.48 -3.88 -31.20
C GLU A 20 16.88 -4.52 -32.47
N PRO A 21 16.91 -5.86 -32.65
CA PRO A 21 16.28 -6.51 -33.80
C PRO A 21 14.76 -6.26 -33.89
N ILE A 22 14.06 -6.30 -32.76
CA ILE A 22 12.61 -6.05 -32.70
C ILE A 22 12.33 -4.59 -33.04
N ARG A 23 13.06 -3.66 -32.42
CA ARG A 23 12.97 -2.22 -32.68
C ARG A 23 13.22 -1.88 -34.16
N ALA A 24 14.19 -2.52 -34.80
CA ALA A 24 14.47 -2.36 -36.24
C ALA A 24 13.32 -2.88 -37.12
N SER A 25 12.77 -4.06 -36.78
CA SER A 25 11.63 -4.65 -37.49
C SER A 25 10.37 -3.77 -37.40
N ILE A 26 10.04 -3.28 -36.20
CA ILE A 26 8.90 -2.37 -35.99
C ILE A 26 9.12 -1.05 -36.73
N ARG A 27 10.34 -0.48 -36.72
CA ARG A 27 10.66 0.71 -37.50
C ARG A 27 10.38 0.50 -39.00
N GLY A 28 10.78 -0.65 -39.56
CA GLY A 28 10.48 -1.00 -40.96
C GLY A 28 8.97 -1.08 -41.24
N MET A 29 8.20 -1.68 -40.33
CA MET A 29 6.73 -1.72 -40.44
C MET A 29 6.11 -0.31 -40.37
N LEU A 30 6.58 0.56 -39.49
CA LEU A 30 6.10 1.94 -39.38
C LEU A 30 6.40 2.76 -40.65
N GLN A 31 7.56 2.55 -41.28
CA GLN A 31 7.89 3.15 -42.57
C GLN A 31 6.95 2.67 -43.68
N GLN A 32 6.62 1.36 -43.70
CA GLN A 32 5.64 0.80 -44.65
C GLN A 32 4.24 1.40 -44.46
N ILE A 33 3.87 1.76 -43.23
CA ILE A 33 2.60 2.45 -42.92
C ILE A 33 2.60 3.90 -43.44
N GLY A 34 3.78 4.53 -43.50
CA GLY A 34 3.97 5.90 -44.02
C GLY A 34 4.51 6.90 -43.00
N PHE A 35 5.02 6.46 -41.85
CA PHE A 35 5.67 7.36 -40.90
C PHE A 35 7.06 7.79 -41.39
N GLU A 36 7.31 9.10 -41.46
CA GLU A 36 8.62 9.66 -41.81
C GLU A 36 9.43 10.10 -40.58
N HIS A 37 8.75 10.49 -39.49
CA HIS A 37 9.39 11.00 -38.27
C HIS A 37 9.38 9.96 -37.12
N ILE A 38 10.26 8.96 -37.22
CA ILE A 38 10.37 7.86 -36.25
C ILE A 38 11.58 8.05 -35.32
N THR A 39 11.32 8.41 -34.06
CA THR A 39 12.33 8.38 -32.98
C THR A 39 12.25 7.01 -32.31
N ALA A 40 13.37 6.27 -32.24
CA ALA A 40 13.39 5.02 -31.47
C ALA A 40 14.50 5.04 -30.44
N VAL A 41 14.18 4.53 -29.25
CA VAL A 41 15.06 4.47 -28.07
C VAL A 41 14.98 3.09 -27.44
N ALA A 42 15.99 2.73 -26.65
CA ALA A 42 16.11 1.39 -26.06
C ALA A 42 15.37 1.26 -24.71
N ASP A 43 15.20 2.36 -23.98
CA ASP A 43 14.69 2.32 -22.61
C ASP A 43 13.74 3.48 -22.30
N ALA A 44 13.05 3.37 -21.18
CA ALA A 44 12.08 4.35 -20.74
C ALA A 44 12.70 5.69 -20.30
N SER A 45 13.96 5.70 -19.83
CA SER A 45 14.62 6.96 -19.44
C SER A 45 14.87 7.83 -20.65
N ALA A 46 15.45 7.25 -21.70
CA ALA A 46 15.64 7.89 -22.98
C ALA A 46 14.30 8.32 -23.61
N ALA A 47 13.23 7.53 -23.44
CA ALA A 47 11.90 7.90 -23.89
C ALA A 47 11.36 9.16 -23.20
N LEU A 48 11.53 9.28 -21.88
CA LEU A 48 11.14 10.45 -21.11
C LEU A 48 11.93 11.70 -21.54
N GLU A 49 13.25 11.59 -21.69
CA GLU A 49 14.09 12.69 -22.17
C GLU A 49 13.64 13.19 -23.55
N LYS A 50 13.32 12.27 -24.47
CA LYS A 50 12.81 12.65 -25.80
C LYS A 50 11.43 13.28 -25.72
N ALA A 51 10.55 12.81 -24.83
CA ALA A 51 9.21 13.35 -24.65
C ALA A 51 9.22 14.75 -24.00
N GLU A 52 10.25 15.08 -23.20
CA GLU A 52 10.46 16.42 -22.65
C GLU A 52 10.90 17.43 -23.73
N LEU A 53 11.73 16.98 -24.69
CA LEU A 53 12.24 17.83 -25.78
C LEU A 53 11.27 17.96 -26.95
N HIS A 54 10.47 16.93 -27.20
CA HIS A 54 9.63 16.82 -28.39
C HIS A 54 8.26 16.25 -28.06
N SER A 55 7.23 16.81 -28.68
CA SER A 55 5.89 16.19 -28.63
C SER A 55 5.71 15.13 -29.70
N PHE A 56 5.06 14.03 -29.32
CA PHE A 56 4.71 12.94 -30.22
C PHE A 56 3.19 12.86 -30.43
N ASP A 57 2.79 12.40 -31.63
CA ASP A 57 1.40 12.03 -31.93
C ASP A 57 1.13 10.57 -31.57
N PHE A 58 2.16 9.72 -31.66
CA PHE A 58 2.11 8.31 -31.32
C PHE A 58 3.28 7.94 -30.39
N ILE A 59 3.00 7.11 -29.39
CA ILE A 59 4.03 6.47 -28.58
C ILE A 59 3.74 4.97 -28.58
N LEU A 60 4.70 4.17 -29.03
CA LEU A 60 4.67 2.72 -29.00
C LEU A 60 5.74 2.27 -28.02
N ALA A 61 5.34 1.59 -26.95
CA ALA A 61 6.26 1.10 -25.95
C ALA A 61 6.08 -0.40 -25.76
N ASP A 62 7.18 -1.14 -25.73
CA ASP A 62 7.15 -2.51 -25.21
C ASP A 62 6.81 -2.52 -23.73
N PHE A 63 6.07 -3.54 -23.32
CA PHE A 63 5.72 -3.72 -21.92
C PHE A 63 6.98 -4.02 -21.10
N GLN A 64 7.86 -4.86 -21.60
CA GLN A 64 9.14 -5.19 -20.98
C GLN A 64 10.26 -4.37 -21.62
N LEU A 65 10.97 -3.54 -20.85
CA LEU A 65 12.01 -2.63 -21.35
C LEU A 65 13.36 -2.89 -20.66
N GLY A 66 13.66 -4.16 -20.38
CA GLY A 66 14.90 -4.56 -19.70
C GLY A 66 15.04 -3.97 -18.29
N ASP A 67 16.25 -3.51 -17.99
CA ASP A 67 16.60 -2.92 -16.69
C ASP A 67 16.07 -1.47 -16.59
N GLY A 68 15.11 -1.23 -15.68
CA GLY A 68 14.57 0.10 -15.42
C GLY A 68 13.05 0.15 -15.39
N LEU A 69 12.46 1.21 -15.98
CA LEU A 69 11.00 1.33 -16.04
C LEU A 69 10.45 0.44 -17.15
N ASN A 70 9.38 -0.29 -16.84
CA ASN A 70 8.62 -1.03 -17.84
C ASN A 70 7.67 -0.09 -18.63
N GLY A 71 7.03 -0.58 -19.69
CA GLY A 71 6.16 0.23 -20.55
C GLY A 71 4.97 0.86 -19.82
N ALA A 72 4.38 0.15 -18.85
CA ALA A 72 3.28 0.69 -18.03
C ALA A 72 3.75 1.84 -17.12
N GLN A 73 4.94 1.70 -16.53
CA GLN A 73 5.56 2.74 -15.71
C GLN A 73 5.97 3.96 -16.54
N LEU A 74 6.47 3.76 -17.76
CA LEU A 74 6.73 4.84 -18.71
C LEU A 74 5.45 5.63 -19.00
N PHE A 75 4.35 4.93 -19.25
CA PHE A 75 3.06 5.57 -19.49
C PHE A 75 2.60 6.45 -18.31
N ASP A 76 2.67 5.93 -17.09
CA ASP A 76 2.33 6.67 -15.88
C ASP A 76 3.26 7.90 -15.69
N ALA A 77 4.56 7.73 -15.94
CA ALA A 77 5.53 8.83 -15.83
C ALA A 77 5.24 9.93 -16.86
N LEU A 78 4.95 9.57 -18.11
CA LEU A 78 4.58 10.51 -19.16
C LEU A 78 3.30 11.29 -18.81
N LYS A 79 2.31 10.64 -18.17
CA LYS A 79 1.09 11.32 -17.71
C LYS A 79 1.36 12.26 -16.54
N LYS A 80 2.07 11.79 -15.51
CA LYS A 80 2.39 12.58 -14.32
C LYS A 80 3.20 13.84 -14.65
N ARG A 81 4.04 13.78 -15.69
CA ARG A 81 4.83 14.91 -16.19
C ARG A 81 4.11 15.74 -17.27
N GLU A 82 2.84 15.46 -17.56
CA GLU A 82 2.04 16.14 -18.59
C GLU A 82 2.65 16.09 -20.01
N LEU A 83 3.43 15.05 -20.31
CA LEU A 83 4.13 14.87 -21.59
C LEU A 83 3.24 14.21 -22.66
N LEU A 84 2.05 13.73 -22.28
CA LEU A 84 1.06 13.14 -23.19
C LEU A 84 0.00 14.17 -23.58
N LYS A 85 0.06 14.65 -24.83
CA LYS A 85 -0.98 15.54 -25.38
C LYS A 85 -2.33 14.82 -25.42
N ALA A 86 -3.43 15.58 -25.28
CA ALA A 86 -4.80 15.05 -25.37
C ALA A 86 -5.12 14.33 -26.70
N GLY A 87 -4.37 14.60 -27.78
CA GLY A 87 -4.48 13.92 -29.07
C GLY A 87 -3.41 12.87 -29.34
N CYS A 88 -2.50 12.60 -28.40
CA CYS A 88 -1.48 11.56 -28.53
C CYS A 88 -2.13 10.19 -28.34
N CYS A 89 -1.75 9.23 -29.19
CA CYS A 89 -2.13 7.83 -29.12
C CYS A 89 -0.98 7.01 -28.52
N PHE A 90 -1.19 6.44 -27.33
CA PHE A 90 -0.23 5.55 -26.68
C PHE A 90 -0.63 4.08 -26.91
N ALA A 91 0.27 3.30 -27.49
CA ALA A 91 0.08 1.87 -27.75
C ALA A 91 1.11 1.04 -26.97
N MET A 92 0.61 0.04 -26.24
CA MET A 92 1.46 -0.92 -25.52
C MET A 92 1.67 -2.17 -26.37
N LEU A 93 2.92 -2.59 -26.54
CA LEU A 93 3.28 -3.86 -27.15
C LEU A 93 3.54 -4.88 -26.04
N SER A 94 3.05 -6.11 -26.18
CA SER A 94 3.23 -7.14 -25.15
C SER A 94 3.30 -8.53 -25.77
N ALA A 95 4.11 -9.42 -25.19
CA ALA A 95 4.10 -10.85 -25.54
C ALA A 95 2.84 -11.56 -25.02
N GLU A 96 2.30 -11.08 -23.89
CA GLU A 96 1.10 -11.62 -23.28
C GLU A 96 -0.16 -10.86 -23.71
N SER A 97 -1.29 -11.56 -23.71
CA SER A 97 -2.62 -10.96 -23.92
C SER A 97 -2.97 -10.06 -22.73
N MET A 98 -2.76 -8.76 -22.90
CA MET A 98 -3.15 -7.77 -21.91
C MET A 98 -4.65 -7.49 -21.99
N ARG A 99 -5.33 -7.58 -20.85
CA ARG A 99 -6.75 -7.24 -20.73
C ARG A 99 -6.90 -5.72 -20.74
N GLN A 100 -7.80 -5.20 -21.57
CA GLN A 100 -8.23 -3.81 -21.45
C GLN A 100 -9.31 -3.73 -20.36
N PRO A 101 -9.15 -2.87 -19.33
CA PRO A 101 -10.18 -2.68 -18.33
C PRO A 101 -11.51 -2.24 -18.95
N VAL A 102 -12.60 -2.71 -18.35
CA VAL A 102 -13.95 -2.48 -18.87
C VAL A 102 -14.45 -1.11 -18.45
N PHE A 103 -13.98 -0.63 -17.30
CA PHE A 103 -14.37 0.62 -16.67
C PHE A 103 -13.17 1.31 -16.02
N GLY A 104 -13.18 2.64 -15.99
CA GLY A 104 -12.10 3.48 -15.46
C GLY A 104 -11.54 4.36 -16.57
N LEU A 105 -11.36 5.65 -16.29
CA LEU A 105 -11.09 6.64 -17.34
C LEU A 105 -10.00 6.18 -18.28
N SER A 106 -10.32 6.19 -19.57
CA SER A 106 -9.36 5.95 -20.65
C SER A 106 -8.12 6.86 -20.56
N ASP A 107 -8.24 8.00 -19.88
CA ASP A 107 -7.11 8.88 -19.52
C ASP A 107 -6.21 8.36 -18.40
N ARG A 108 -6.31 7.09 -18.00
CA ARG A 108 -5.31 6.37 -17.19
C ARG A 108 -4.87 5.04 -17.81
N GLN A 109 -5.18 4.80 -19.09
CA GLN A 109 -4.84 3.55 -19.77
C GLN A 109 -4.28 3.79 -21.17
N PRO A 110 -3.40 2.90 -21.67
CA PRO A 110 -3.03 2.88 -23.08
C PRO A 110 -4.26 2.90 -24.00
N ASP A 111 -4.18 3.62 -25.11
CA ASP A 111 -5.25 3.71 -26.09
C ASP A 111 -5.45 2.38 -26.84
N CYS A 112 -4.38 1.59 -27.00
CA CYS A 112 -4.50 0.20 -27.42
C CYS A 112 -3.36 -0.71 -26.92
N TYR A 113 -3.65 -2.00 -26.87
CA TYR A 113 -2.69 -3.07 -26.64
C TYR A 113 -2.51 -3.89 -27.93
N ILE A 114 -1.26 -4.22 -28.25
CA ILE A 114 -0.88 -4.97 -29.45
C ILE A 114 -0.05 -6.18 -29.02
N GLN A 115 -0.59 -7.38 -29.24
CA GLN A 115 0.06 -8.63 -28.88
C GLN A 115 1.11 -9.03 -29.94
N LYS A 116 2.33 -9.35 -29.47
CA LYS A 116 3.44 -9.89 -30.28
C LYS A 116 3.25 -11.41 -30.48
N PRO A 117 3.58 -11.99 -31.66
CA PRO A 117 4.02 -11.33 -32.89
C PRO A 117 2.84 -10.72 -33.66
N PHE A 118 3.10 -9.64 -34.41
CA PHE A 118 2.11 -8.97 -35.25
C PHE A 118 2.69 -8.64 -36.64
N THR A 119 1.80 -8.45 -37.60
CA THR A 119 2.15 -8.01 -38.96
C THR A 119 1.99 -6.49 -39.10
N TYR A 120 2.56 -5.91 -40.17
CA TYR A 120 2.36 -4.49 -40.48
C TYR A 120 0.88 -4.12 -40.63
N LEU A 121 0.05 -5.01 -41.19
CA LEU A 121 -1.39 -4.82 -41.34
C LEU A 121 -2.10 -4.78 -39.98
N THR A 122 -1.71 -5.66 -39.06
CA THR A 122 -2.27 -5.69 -37.71
C THR A 122 -1.88 -4.43 -36.95
N LEU A 123 -0.62 -4.00 -37.06
CA LEU A 123 -0.10 -2.78 -36.45
C LEU A 123 -0.84 -1.53 -36.99
N GLU A 124 -0.95 -1.37 -38.31
CA GLU A 124 -1.67 -0.27 -38.94
C GLU A 124 -3.12 -0.20 -38.45
N LYS A 125 -3.84 -1.32 -38.53
CA LYS A 125 -5.24 -1.38 -38.16
C LYS A 125 -5.47 -1.02 -36.68
N ARG A 126 -4.58 -1.46 -35.78
CA ARG A 126 -4.68 -1.16 -34.34
C ARG A 126 -4.39 0.32 -34.05
N LEU A 127 -3.28 0.84 -34.59
CA LEU A 127 -2.91 2.25 -34.41
C LEU A 127 -3.96 3.20 -35.01
N ALA A 128 -4.46 2.88 -36.20
CA ALA A 128 -5.42 3.72 -36.88
C ALA A 128 -6.77 3.77 -36.13
N ARG A 129 -7.25 2.63 -35.61
CA ARG A 129 -8.47 2.60 -34.77
C ARG A 129 -8.29 3.40 -33.49
N ALA A 130 -7.18 3.19 -32.79
CA ALA A 130 -6.88 3.91 -31.54
C ALA A 130 -6.78 5.41 -31.78
N MET A 131 -6.09 5.83 -32.85
CA MET A 131 -5.98 7.25 -33.23
C MET A 131 -7.33 7.85 -33.63
N GLN A 132 -8.14 7.15 -34.43
CA GLN A 132 -9.47 7.61 -34.80
C GLN A 132 -10.32 7.85 -33.55
N GLN A 133 -10.32 6.89 -32.62
CA GLN A 133 -11.05 7.00 -31.36
C GLN A 133 -10.52 8.19 -30.52
N ARG A 134 -9.19 8.34 -30.38
CA ARG A 134 -8.55 9.43 -29.65
C ARG A 134 -8.89 10.81 -30.23
N LEU A 135 -8.93 10.94 -31.56
CA LEU A 135 -9.29 12.18 -32.25
C LEU A 135 -10.76 12.56 -32.02
N VAL A 136 -11.67 11.58 -32.03
CA VAL A 136 -13.11 11.81 -31.83
C VAL A 136 -13.40 12.39 -30.44
N VAL A 137 -12.74 11.86 -29.39
CA VAL A 137 -12.92 12.34 -28.01
C VAL A 137 -11.88 13.36 -27.56
N ARG A 138 -11.02 13.84 -28.46
CA ARG A 138 -9.94 14.79 -28.14
C ARG A 138 -10.44 16.01 -27.38
N LYS A 139 -11.58 16.58 -27.80
CA LYS A 139 -12.16 17.77 -27.15
C LYS A 139 -12.64 17.48 -25.72
N VAL A 140 -13.12 16.26 -25.46
CA VAL A 140 -13.47 15.81 -24.12
C VAL A 140 -12.23 15.85 -23.22
N PHE A 141 -11.12 15.25 -23.66
CA PHE A 141 -9.87 15.23 -22.88
C PHE A 141 -9.18 16.59 -22.77
N GLN A 142 -9.35 17.48 -23.74
CA GLN A 142 -8.87 18.86 -23.64
C GLN A 142 -9.64 19.67 -22.58
N ALA A 143 -10.95 19.44 -22.45
CA ALA A 143 -11.78 20.12 -21.47
C ALA A 143 -11.65 19.53 -20.07
N LEU A 144 -11.34 18.24 -19.97
CA LEU A 144 -11.32 17.47 -18.72
C LEU A 144 -10.56 18.12 -17.55
N PRO A 145 -9.37 18.74 -17.73
CA PRO A 145 -8.63 19.32 -16.62
C PRO A 145 -9.30 20.53 -15.97
N ASN A 146 -10.04 21.33 -16.74
CA ASN A 146 -10.45 22.68 -16.33
C ASN A 146 -11.97 22.92 -16.37
N ALA A 147 -12.73 22.15 -17.16
CA ALA A 147 -14.13 22.40 -17.44
C ALA A 147 -14.91 21.08 -17.63
N PRO A 148 -15.30 20.40 -16.53
CA PRO A 148 -15.94 19.09 -16.59
C PRO A 148 -17.30 19.12 -17.28
N ASP A 149 -18.07 20.20 -17.10
CA ASP A 149 -19.36 20.37 -17.78
C ASP A 149 -19.20 20.48 -19.30
N VAL A 150 -18.11 21.12 -19.76
CA VAL A 150 -17.77 21.19 -21.19
C VAL A 150 -17.35 19.82 -21.72
N ALA A 151 -16.61 19.03 -20.93
CA ALA A 151 -16.26 17.66 -21.30
C ALA A 151 -17.52 16.78 -21.46
N LEU A 152 -18.48 16.89 -20.54
CA LEU A 152 -19.77 16.18 -20.61
C LEU A 152 -20.59 16.60 -21.85
N ALA A 153 -20.63 17.90 -22.17
CA ALA A 153 -21.30 18.41 -23.37
C ALA A 153 -20.64 17.92 -24.67
N GLU A 154 -19.30 17.83 -24.71
CA GLU A 154 -18.59 17.26 -25.85
C GLU A 154 -18.83 15.75 -25.98
N CYS A 155 -19.01 14.99 -24.88
CA CYS A 155 -19.46 13.60 -24.96
C CYS A 155 -20.83 13.51 -25.67
N ASP A 156 -21.79 14.34 -25.29
CA ASP A 156 -23.12 14.36 -25.94
C ASP A 156 -23.05 14.73 -27.42
N ARG A 157 -22.14 15.63 -27.76
CA ARG A 157 -21.86 15.98 -29.15
C ARG A 157 -21.31 14.78 -29.94
N VAL A 158 -20.34 14.04 -29.39
CA VAL A 158 -19.80 12.84 -30.05
C VAL A 158 -20.88 11.78 -30.25
N VAL A 159 -21.76 11.58 -29.28
CA VAL A 159 -22.89 10.62 -29.39
C VAL A 159 -23.80 10.98 -30.58
N ARG A 160 -24.06 12.27 -30.82
CA ARG A 160 -24.89 12.75 -31.95
C ARG A 160 -24.16 12.74 -33.29
N GLU A 161 -22.92 13.22 -33.33
CA GLU A 161 -22.17 13.47 -34.56
C GLU A 161 -21.38 12.25 -35.06
N SER A 162 -21.14 11.24 -34.21
CA SER A 162 -20.32 10.07 -34.54
C SER A 162 -20.93 8.76 -34.04
N PRO A 163 -22.00 8.25 -34.70
CA PRO A 163 -22.68 7.01 -34.29
C PRO A 163 -21.77 5.79 -34.05
N PRO A 164 -20.71 5.54 -34.85
CA PRO A 164 -19.80 4.42 -34.60
C PRO A 164 -19.03 4.49 -33.27
N HIS A 165 -18.90 5.68 -32.68
CA HIS A 165 -18.17 5.92 -31.43
C HIS A 165 -19.09 6.27 -30.26
N ALA A 166 -20.42 6.23 -30.47
CA ALA A 166 -21.41 6.65 -29.47
C ALA A 166 -21.30 5.86 -28.16
N LEU A 167 -21.15 4.54 -28.20
CA LEU A 167 -21.01 3.71 -26.99
C LEU A 167 -19.76 4.07 -26.18
N TYR A 168 -18.65 4.39 -26.86
CA TYR A 168 -17.43 4.81 -26.18
C TYR A 168 -17.60 6.18 -25.51
N ALA A 169 -18.26 7.13 -26.18
CA ALA A 169 -18.57 8.43 -25.62
C ALA A 169 -19.55 8.35 -24.44
N LEU A 170 -20.56 7.46 -24.51
CA LEU A 170 -21.48 7.20 -23.40
C LEU A 170 -20.76 6.61 -22.18
N ARG A 171 -19.84 5.66 -22.40
CA ARG A 171 -18.99 5.12 -21.32
C ARG A 171 -18.16 6.22 -20.67
N LEU A 172 -17.49 7.03 -21.48
CA LEU A 172 -16.69 8.16 -20.99
C LEU A 172 -17.55 9.16 -20.20
N LYS A 173 -18.75 9.48 -20.70
CA LYS A 173 -19.72 10.34 -19.98
C LYS A 173 -20.08 9.76 -18.62
N GLY A 174 -20.43 8.48 -18.54
CA GLY A 174 -20.79 7.83 -17.27
C GLY A 174 -19.63 7.82 -16.26
N GLU A 175 -18.42 7.53 -16.72
CA GLU A 175 -17.21 7.59 -15.90
C GLU A 175 -16.92 9.00 -15.36
N LEU A 176 -17.09 10.03 -16.20
CA LEU A 176 -16.93 11.43 -15.81
C LEU A 176 -17.95 11.83 -14.73
N LEU A 177 -19.22 11.46 -14.91
CA LEU A 177 -20.26 11.75 -13.91
C LEU A 177 -19.93 11.15 -12.53
N LEU A 178 -19.42 9.91 -12.51
CA LEU A 178 -18.99 9.25 -11.27
C LEU A 178 -17.78 9.93 -10.63
N GLN A 179 -16.82 10.41 -11.42
CA GLN A 179 -15.66 11.14 -10.90
C GLN A 179 -16.03 12.51 -10.32
N HIS A 180 -16.96 13.21 -10.95
CA HIS A 180 -17.43 14.53 -10.50
C HIS A 180 -18.51 14.45 -9.42
N LYS A 181 -18.65 13.28 -8.76
CA LYS A 181 -19.60 13.05 -7.67
C LYS A 181 -21.05 13.37 -8.06
N GLN A 182 -21.44 13.02 -9.28
CA GLN A 182 -22.82 13.10 -9.78
C GLN A 182 -23.41 11.69 -10.00
N PRO A 183 -23.47 10.82 -8.98
CA PRO A 183 -23.86 9.43 -9.15
C PRO A 183 -25.32 9.24 -9.54
N GLN A 184 -26.22 10.18 -9.20
CA GLN A 184 -27.63 10.12 -9.61
C GLN A 184 -27.77 10.18 -11.14
N LEU A 185 -27.08 11.12 -11.77
CA LEU A 185 -27.09 11.27 -13.23
C LEU A 185 -26.40 10.10 -13.92
N ALA A 186 -25.31 9.59 -13.32
CA ALA A 186 -24.63 8.40 -13.82
C ALA A 186 -25.55 7.17 -13.78
N ALA A 187 -26.26 6.94 -12.67
CA ALA A 187 -27.21 5.84 -12.53
C ALA A 187 -28.31 5.90 -13.59
N GLN A 188 -28.91 7.07 -13.80
CA GLN A 188 -29.93 7.27 -14.84
C GLN A 188 -29.39 6.96 -16.25
N LEU A 189 -28.18 7.44 -16.57
CA LEU A 189 -27.53 7.18 -17.85
C LEU A 189 -27.30 5.67 -18.07
N PHE A 190 -26.72 4.98 -17.09
CA PHE A 190 -26.46 3.54 -17.21
C PHE A 190 -27.76 2.73 -17.28
N GLN A 191 -28.79 3.11 -16.52
CA GLN A 191 -30.09 2.46 -16.58
C GLN A 191 -30.73 2.60 -17.96
N GLN A 192 -30.67 3.78 -18.58
CA GLN A 192 -31.15 3.98 -19.96
C GLN A 192 -30.40 3.11 -20.97
N ILE A 193 -29.07 2.99 -20.82
CA ILE A 193 -28.25 2.13 -21.68
C ILE A 193 -28.68 0.67 -21.52
N LEU A 194 -28.82 0.20 -20.29
CA LEU A 194 -29.19 -1.17 -19.96
C LEU A 194 -30.59 -1.57 -20.44
N GLN A 195 -31.54 -0.62 -20.52
CA GLN A 195 -32.86 -0.86 -21.11
C GLN A 195 -32.78 -1.19 -22.62
N SER A 196 -31.81 -0.62 -23.32
CA SER A 196 -31.62 -0.87 -24.76
C SER A 196 -30.76 -2.09 -25.03
N ARG A 197 -29.70 -2.29 -24.23
CA ARG A 197 -28.72 -3.35 -24.42
C ARG A 197 -28.03 -3.67 -23.10
N GLU A 198 -28.04 -4.94 -22.73
CA GLU A 198 -27.26 -5.43 -21.61
C GLU A 198 -25.75 -5.40 -21.95
N LEU A 199 -25.02 -4.48 -21.32
CA LEU A 199 -23.59 -4.27 -21.52
C LEU A 199 -22.88 -4.37 -20.16
N SER A 200 -21.87 -5.24 -20.05
CA SER A 200 -21.17 -5.49 -18.79
C SER A 200 -20.54 -4.23 -18.18
N TRP A 201 -20.01 -3.33 -19.01
CA TRP A 201 -19.47 -2.03 -18.55
C TRP A 201 -20.54 -1.09 -18.04
N ALA A 202 -21.75 -1.11 -18.62
CA ALA A 202 -22.85 -0.26 -18.17
C ALA A 202 -23.44 -0.78 -16.86
N LEU A 203 -23.52 -2.10 -16.70
CA LEU A 203 -23.92 -2.73 -15.44
C LEU A 203 -22.90 -2.43 -14.33
N LEU A 204 -21.61 -2.52 -14.63
CA LEU A 204 -20.54 -2.15 -13.70
C LEU A 204 -20.63 -0.67 -13.32
N GLY A 205 -20.80 0.23 -14.29
CA GLY A 205 -21.01 1.66 -14.05
C GLY A 205 -22.24 1.94 -13.18
N HIS A 206 -23.34 1.25 -13.42
CA HIS A 206 -24.55 1.34 -12.60
C HIS A 206 -24.30 0.88 -11.16
N ALA A 207 -23.58 -0.24 -10.98
CA ALA A 207 -23.23 -0.74 -9.65
C ALA A 207 -22.36 0.25 -8.87
N ILE A 208 -21.39 0.90 -9.54
CA ILE A 208 -20.55 1.94 -8.94
C ILE A 208 -21.39 3.18 -8.59
N ALA A 209 -22.35 3.55 -9.44
CA ALA A 209 -23.27 4.65 -9.16
C ALA A 209 -24.11 4.38 -7.90
N GLN A 210 -24.70 3.18 -7.79
CA GLN A 210 -25.47 2.77 -6.60
C GLN A 210 -24.61 2.74 -5.34
N PHE A 211 -23.37 2.26 -5.44
CA PHE A 211 -22.40 2.31 -4.35
C PHE A 211 -22.18 3.74 -3.85
N GLN A 212 -21.98 4.71 -4.76
CA GLN A 212 -21.80 6.12 -4.39
C GLN A 212 -23.08 6.77 -3.84
N LEU A 213 -24.26 6.27 -4.22
CA LEU A 213 -25.56 6.70 -3.68
C LEU A 213 -25.84 6.12 -2.28
N GLY A 214 -25.07 5.12 -1.85
CA GLY A 214 -25.27 4.42 -0.58
C GLY A 214 -26.26 3.24 -0.66
N ASP A 215 -26.78 2.90 -1.84
CA ASP A 215 -27.56 1.67 -2.03
C ASP A 215 -26.61 0.49 -2.23
N LEU A 216 -26.05 0.04 -1.09
CA LEU A 216 -25.04 -1.00 -1.05
C LEU A 216 -25.60 -2.37 -1.45
N ASP A 217 -26.88 -2.64 -1.21
CA ASP A 217 -27.50 -3.92 -1.53
C ASP A 217 -27.64 -4.11 -3.04
N GLN A 218 -28.13 -3.08 -3.75
CA GLN A 218 -28.19 -3.12 -5.21
C GLN A 218 -26.79 -3.21 -5.82
N ALA A 219 -25.83 -2.41 -5.32
CA ALA A 219 -24.46 -2.46 -5.77
C ALA A 219 -23.86 -3.87 -5.61
N SER A 220 -24.01 -4.47 -4.43
CA SER A 220 -23.53 -5.83 -4.12
C SER A 220 -24.10 -6.87 -5.09
N ASN A 221 -25.42 -6.88 -5.29
CA ASN A 221 -26.08 -7.84 -6.18
C ASN A 221 -25.53 -7.78 -7.62
N MET A 222 -25.36 -6.58 -8.17
CA MET A 222 -24.81 -6.40 -9.51
C MET A 222 -23.33 -6.82 -9.59
N LEU A 223 -22.52 -6.45 -8.60
CA LEU A 223 -21.10 -6.79 -8.55
C LEU A 223 -20.88 -8.30 -8.42
N LEU A 224 -21.70 -8.99 -7.63
CA LEU A 224 -21.65 -10.46 -7.52
C LEU A 224 -21.93 -11.15 -8.86
N VAL A 225 -22.86 -10.63 -9.66
CA VAL A 225 -23.10 -11.13 -11.02
C VAL A 225 -21.88 -10.87 -11.91
N LEU A 226 -21.33 -9.65 -11.88
CA LEU A 226 -20.18 -9.26 -12.69
C LEU A 226 -18.88 -9.99 -12.30
N SER A 227 -18.74 -10.44 -11.06
CA SER A 227 -17.59 -11.21 -10.57
C SER A 227 -17.46 -12.58 -11.26
N LYS A 228 -18.57 -13.12 -11.78
CA LYS A 228 -18.59 -14.43 -12.45
C LYS A 228 -17.97 -14.37 -13.84
N ALA A 229 -18.09 -13.24 -14.55
CA ALA A 229 -17.57 -13.07 -15.91
C ALA A 229 -16.09 -12.66 -15.91
N GLU A 230 -15.23 -13.35 -16.66
CA GLU A 230 -13.78 -13.10 -16.68
C GLU A 230 -13.42 -11.67 -17.10
N GLU A 231 -14.19 -11.09 -18.02
CA GLU A 231 -13.96 -9.74 -18.53
C GLU A 231 -14.16 -8.66 -17.46
N THR A 232 -15.07 -8.84 -16.50
CA THR A 232 -15.40 -7.83 -15.47
C THR A 232 -14.97 -8.22 -14.07
N ARG A 233 -14.52 -9.46 -13.88
CA ARG A 233 -14.20 -10.02 -12.57
C ARG A 233 -13.24 -9.16 -11.75
N PRO A 234 -12.09 -8.69 -12.27
CA PRO A 234 -11.19 -7.86 -11.50
C PRO A 234 -11.80 -6.57 -10.93
N GLU A 235 -12.53 -5.80 -11.74
CA GLU A 235 -13.18 -4.57 -11.28
C GLU A 235 -14.34 -4.87 -10.34
N ALA A 236 -15.10 -5.93 -10.61
CA ALA A 236 -16.18 -6.34 -9.72
C ALA A 236 -15.65 -6.71 -8.33
N LEU A 237 -14.54 -7.47 -8.27
CA LEU A 237 -13.88 -7.83 -7.02
C LEU A 237 -13.29 -6.60 -6.33
N ASP A 238 -12.67 -5.66 -7.06
CA ASP A 238 -12.20 -4.38 -6.49
C ASP A 238 -13.31 -3.66 -5.71
N TRP A 239 -14.48 -3.53 -6.33
CA TRP A 239 -15.62 -2.87 -5.68
C TRP A 239 -16.26 -3.71 -4.56
N LEU A 240 -16.27 -5.04 -4.66
CA LEU A 240 -16.72 -5.91 -3.57
C LEU A 240 -15.81 -5.79 -2.34
N ILE A 241 -14.49 -5.66 -2.52
CA ILE A 241 -13.55 -5.42 -1.41
C ILE A 241 -13.91 -4.10 -0.71
N ARG A 242 -14.13 -3.02 -1.47
CA ARG A 242 -14.52 -1.72 -0.90
C ARG A 242 -15.84 -1.80 -0.14
N LEU A 243 -16.81 -2.51 -0.70
CA LEU A 243 -18.12 -2.70 -0.10
C LEU A 243 -18.02 -3.47 1.23
N ALA A 244 -17.27 -4.58 1.25
CA ALA A 244 -17.03 -5.35 2.45
C ALA A 244 -16.31 -4.52 3.54
N LEU A 245 -15.36 -3.67 3.16
CA LEU A 245 -14.69 -2.74 4.08
C LEU A 245 -15.65 -1.69 4.66
N LEU A 246 -16.54 -1.10 3.84
CA LEU A 246 -17.57 -0.19 4.33
C LEU A 246 -18.55 -0.86 5.29
N GLN A 247 -18.84 -2.14 5.07
CA GLN A 247 -19.70 -2.95 5.94
C GLN A 247 -18.96 -3.50 7.17
N GLN A 248 -17.70 -3.11 7.40
CA GLN A 248 -16.85 -3.58 8.51
C GLN A 248 -16.64 -5.11 8.52
N GLN A 249 -16.54 -5.71 7.32
CA GLN A 249 -16.35 -7.16 7.11
C GLN A 249 -14.98 -7.44 6.46
N PRO A 250 -13.86 -7.26 7.19
CA PRO A 250 -12.52 -7.40 6.62
C PRO A 250 -12.20 -8.82 6.14
N GLU A 251 -12.80 -9.86 6.75
CA GLU A 251 -12.61 -11.25 6.33
C GLU A 251 -13.18 -11.53 4.94
N GLN A 252 -14.35 -10.97 4.63
CA GLN A 252 -14.93 -11.05 3.29
C GLN A 252 -14.10 -10.23 2.29
N ALA A 253 -13.64 -9.04 2.70
CA ALA A 253 -12.75 -8.22 1.88
C ALA A 253 -11.46 -8.98 1.53
N LEU A 254 -10.86 -9.70 2.48
CA LEU A 254 -9.68 -10.54 2.25
C LEU A 254 -9.98 -11.68 1.27
N LEU A 255 -11.12 -12.36 1.40
CA LEU A 255 -11.52 -13.44 0.49
C LEU A 255 -11.63 -12.94 -0.95
N HIS A 256 -12.33 -11.83 -1.18
CA HIS A 256 -12.43 -11.21 -2.51
C HIS A 256 -11.07 -10.76 -3.04
N CYS A 257 -10.20 -10.25 -2.17
CA CYS A 257 -8.84 -9.85 -2.55
C CYS A 257 -7.97 -11.06 -2.95
N GLN A 258 -8.10 -12.19 -2.27
CA GLN A 258 -7.42 -13.43 -2.65
C GLN A 258 -7.88 -13.92 -4.04
N GLU A 259 -9.17 -13.81 -4.37
CA GLU A 259 -9.68 -14.09 -5.71
C GLU A 259 -9.16 -13.10 -6.77
N LEU A 260 -9.05 -11.82 -6.41
CA LEU A 260 -8.48 -10.79 -7.26
C LEU A 260 -6.99 -11.06 -7.54
N ALA A 261 -6.22 -11.46 -6.52
CA ALA A 261 -4.82 -11.82 -6.62
C ALA A 261 -4.58 -13.05 -7.50
N ARG A 262 -5.50 -14.02 -7.50
CA ARG A 262 -5.46 -15.16 -8.45
C ARG A 262 -5.70 -14.70 -9.89
N SER A 263 -6.53 -13.68 -10.08
CA SER A 263 -6.84 -13.11 -11.41
C SER A 263 -5.73 -12.19 -11.92
N LEU A 264 -5.01 -11.51 -11.03
CA LEU A 264 -3.95 -10.54 -11.33
C LEU A 264 -2.65 -10.82 -10.54
N PRO A 265 -1.98 -11.97 -10.76
CA PRO A 265 -0.88 -12.43 -9.90
C PRO A 265 0.39 -11.59 -9.94
N GLN A 266 0.52 -10.69 -10.93
CA GLN A 266 1.66 -9.79 -11.13
C GLN A 266 1.39 -8.35 -10.65
N SER A 267 0.19 -8.06 -10.15
CA SER A 267 -0.17 -6.72 -9.68
C SER A 267 0.38 -6.47 -8.27
N VAL A 268 1.32 -5.52 -8.16
CA VAL A 268 1.90 -5.11 -6.87
C VAL A 268 0.82 -4.53 -5.97
N GLU A 269 -0.04 -3.68 -6.53
CA GLU A 269 -1.11 -3.02 -5.78
C GLU A 269 -2.03 -4.06 -5.12
N VAL A 270 -2.39 -5.13 -5.84
CA VAL A 270 -3.23 -6.20 -5.30
C VAL A 270 -2.51 -6.96 -4.19
N LEU A 271 -1.22 -7.27 -4.35
CA LEU A 271 -0.42 -7.91 -3.31
C LEU A 271 -0.30 -7.05 -2.05
N GLN A 272 -0.11 -5.73 -2.21
CA GLN A 272 -0.06 -4.78 -1.10
C GLN A 272 -1.39 -4.73 -0.36
N VAL A 273 -2.50 -4.61 -1.10
CA VAL A 273 -3.86 -4.61 -0.51
C VAL A 273 -4.14 -5.92 0.21
N GLN A 274 -3.81 -7.07 -0.39
CA GLN A 274 -3.97 -8.38 0.26
C GLN A 274 -3.18 -8.45 1.56
N ALA A 275 -1.95 -7.93 1.59
CA ALA A 275 -1.12 -7.94 2.77
C ALA A 275 -1.70 -7.09 3.91
N VAL A 276 -2.25 -5.91 3.60
CA VAL A 276 -2.90 -5.05 4.61
C VAL A 276 -4.20 -5.68 5.11
N LEU A 277 -5.03 -6.25 4.23
CA LEU A 277 -6.24 -6.98 4.61
C LEU A 277 -5.92 -8.22 5.47
N ALA A 278 -4.88 -8.97 5.12
CA ALA A 278 -4.39 -10.08 5.93
C ALA A 278 -3.95 -9.61 7.32
N SER A 279 -3.29 -8.44 7.42
CA SER A 279 -2.96 -7.83 8.71
C SER A 279 -4.20 -7.45 9.52
N LEU A 280 -5.25 -6.91 8.89
CA LEU A 280 -6.53 -6.60 9.55
C LEU A 280 -7.16 -7.87 10.14
N CYS A 281 -7.16 -8.96 9.37
CA CYS A 281 -7.70 -10.26 9.76
C CYS A 281 -6.78 -11.08 10.68
N GLN A 282 -5.70 -10.50 11.22
CA GLN A 282 -4.71 -11.18 12.07
C GLN A 282 -3.97 -12.37 11.40
N GLN A 283 -3.98 -12.45 10.08
CA GLN A 283 -3.27 -13.45 9.28
C GLN A 283 -1.84 -12.96 8.96
N LEU A 284 -1.05 -12.73 10.01
CA LEU A 284 0.26 -12.06 9.92
C LEU A 284 1.27 -12.83 9.04
N ASP A 285 1.22 -14.17 9.03
CA ASP A 285 2.07 -14.98 8.17
C ASP A 285 1.73 -14.84 6.68
N GLU A 286 0.44 -14.68 6.35
CA GLU A 286 0.03 -14.38 4.98
C GLU A 286 0.46 -12.97 4.57
N ALA A 287 0.29 -11.98 5.45
CA ALA A 287 0.75 -10.62 5.20
C ALA A 287 2.26 -10.58 4.91
N ILE A 288 3.09 -11.25 5.72
CA ILE A 288 4.54 -11.33 5.50
C ILE A 288 4.87 -11.95 4.13
N ARG A 289 4.20 -13.05 3.77
CA ARG A 289 4.41 -13.70 2.45
C ARG A 289 4.07 -12.76 1.30
N CYS A 290 2.98 -12.00 1.41
CA CYS A 290 2.56 -11.06 0.36
C CYS A 290 3.57 -9.93 0.18
N TRP A 291 4.05 -9.33 1.27
CA TRP A 291 5.10 -8.29 1.22
C TRP A 291 6.43 -8.81 0.66
N GLN A 292 6.85 -10.01 1.09
CA GLN A 292 8.05 -10.64 0.55
C GLN A 292 7.91 -10.94 -0.94
N LYS A 293 6.76 -11.45 -1.38
CA LYS A 293 6.47 -11.68 -2.80
C LYS A 293 6.54 -10.38 -3.60
N ALA A 294 5.96 -9.28 -3.10
CA ALA A 294 6.04 -7.97 -3.73
C ALA A 294 7.50 -7.47 -3.84
N SER A 295 8.31 -7.66 -2.80
CA SER A 295 9.74 -7.29 -2.83
C SER A 295 10.56 -8.12 -3.83
N GLN A 296 10.21 -9.40 -4.03
CA GLN A 296 10.94 -10.31 -4.92
C GLN A 296 10.57 -10.08 -6.39
N GLN A 297 9.28 -9.93 -6.69
CA GLN A 297 8.78 -9.77 -8.06
C GLN A 297 9.12 -8.41 -8.67
N HIS A 298 9.25 -7.37 -7.84
CA HIS A 298 9.41 -6.00 -8.32
C HIS A 298 10.73 -5.38 -7.93
N ARG A 299 11.69 -6.17 -7.40
CA ARG A 299 13.04 -5.71 -7.09
C ARG A 299 13.64 -5.02 -8.32
N TYR A 300 14.05 -3.78 -8.15
CA TYR A 300 14.58 -2.90 -9.23
C TYR A 300 13.57 -2.24 -10.17
N SER A 301 12.26 -2.50 -10.04
CA SER A 301 11.22 -1.79 -10.80
C SER A 301 10.77 -0.50 -10.08
N VAL A 302 10.08 0.41 -10.77
CA VAL A 302 9.50 1.63 -10.15
C VAL A 302 8.35 1.33 -9.18
N LEU A 303 7.77 0.14 -9.25
CA LEU A 303 6.79 -0.33 -8.27
C LEU A 303 7.44 -0.88 -7.01
N ASP A 304 8.79 -0.99 -6.96
CA ASP A 304 9.49 -1.29 -5.73
C ASP A 304 9.34 -0.13 -4.73
N SER A 305 9.20 -0.48 -3.47
CA SER A 305 8.92 0.48 -2.40
C SER A 305 9.62 0.03 -1.13
N ALA A 306 10.13 1.01 -0.37
CA ALA A 306 10.63 0.77 0.98
C ALA A 306 9.60 0.05 1.87
N GLN A 307 8.31 0.27 1.62
CA GLN A 307 7.22 -0.37 2.33
C GLN A 307 7.24 -1.90 2.22
N HIS A 308 7.75 -2.45 1.12
CA HIS A 308 7.89 -3.90 0.93
C HIS A 308 8.84 -4.54 1.94
N TYR A 309 9.77 -3.77 2.48
CA TYR A 309 10.79 -4.21 3.44
C TYR A 309 10.43 -3.84 4.88
N LEU A 310 9.83 -2.66 5.08
CA LEU A 310 9.36 -2.20 6.39
C LEU A 310 8.18 -3.02 6.91
N ASN A 311 7.21 -3.34 6.05
CA ASN A 311 5.98 -4.01 6.50
C ASN A 311 6.20 -5.45 7.02
N PRO A 312 7.08 -6.29 6.45
CA PRO A 312 7.48 -7.55 7.08
C PRO A 312 7.99 -7.37 8.52
N ALA A 313 8.85 -6.38 8.76
CA ALA A 313 9.34 -6.08 10.10
C ALA A 313 8.19 -5.67 11.04
N ARG A 314 7.26 -4.82 10.59
CA ARG A 314 6.05 -4.45 11.34
C ARG A 314 5.20 -5.67 11.70
N MET A 315 4.98 -6.59 10.75
CA MET A 315 4.20 -7.81 10.99
C MET A 315 4.91 -8.72 12.00
N LEU A 316 6.22 -8.87 11.92
CA LEU A 316 7.02 -9.63 12.89
C LEU A 316 6.94 -9.04 14.30
N LEU A 317 6.92 -7.71 14.41
CA LEU A 317 6.70 -7.01 15.69
C LEU A 317 5.29 -7.25 16.25
N LEU A 318 4.26 -7.27 15.40
CA LEU A 318 2.90 -7.65 15.82
C LEU A 318 2.84 -9.11 16.29
N LYS A 319 3.52 -10.03 15.59
CA LYS A 319 3.65 -11.43 16.05
C LYS A 319 4.36 -11.51 17.40
N ALA A 320 5.39 -10.69 17.62
CA ALA A 320 6.10 -10.63 18.89
C ALA A 320 5.17 -10.16 20.02
N MET A 321 4.33 -9.15 19.77
CA MET A 321 3.34 -8.66 20.75
C MET A 321 2.30 -9.73 21.13
N GLN A 322 1.94 -10.62 20.21
CA GLN A 322 0.95 -11.70 20.41
C GLN A 322 1.58 -13.02 20.88
N SER A 323 2.89 -13.04 21.09
CA SER A 323 3.64 -14.26 21.40
C SER A 323 3.43 -14.73 22.83
N LYS A 324 3.11 -16.01 23.01
CA LYS A 324 3.18 -16.68 24.32
C LYS A 324 4.60 -17.10 24.72
N SER A 325 5.57 -16.97 23.81
CA SER A 325 6.97 -17.31 24.05
C SER A 325 7.68 -16.21 24.82
N LEU A 326 8.53 -16.61 25.77
CA LEU A 326 9.46 -15.72 26.47
C LEU A 326 10.68 -15.34 25.63
N LYS A 327 10.97 -16.09 24.56
CA LYS A 327 12.08 -15.83 23.64
C LYS A 327 11.58 -15.09 22.41
N LEU A 328 11.98 -13.83 22.27
CA LEU A 328 11.63 -12.97 21.14
C LEU A 328 12.74 -12.83 20.09
N ASP A 329 13.99 -13.18 20.44
CA ASP A 329 15.16 -12.98 19.58
C ASP A 329 14.96 -13.45 18.12
N PRO A 330 14.38 -14.63 17.84
CA PRO A 330 14.19 -15.07 16.45
C PRO A 330 13.26 -14.17 15.63
N LEU A 331 12.28 -13.53 16.27
CA LEU A 331 11.38 -12.59 15.59
C LEU A 331 12.05 -11.22 15.42
N LEU A 332 12.74 -10.75 16.45
CA LEU A 332 13.43 -9.46 16.43
C LEU A 332 14.59 -9.45 15.43
N SER A 333 15.41 -10.50 15.38
CA SER A 333 16.49 -10.61 14.40
C SER A 333 15.97 -10.66 12.97
N LYS A 334 14.88 -11.38 12.70
CA LYS A 334 14.24 -11.39 11.37
C LYS A 334 13.67 -10.02 10.98
N ALA A 335 13.17 -9.26 11.96
CA ALA A 335 12.69 -7.90 11.72
C ALA A 335 13.88 -6.99 11.37
N GLU A 336 14.99 -7.09 12.10
CA GLU A 336 16.24 -6.36 11.81
C GLU A 336 16.82 -6.74 10.43
N GLU A 337 16.84 -8.02 10.07
CA GLU A 337 17.25 -8.51 8.74
C GLU A 337 16.40 -7.88 7.62
N SER A 338 15.08 -7.76 7.85
CA SER A 338 14.17 -7.12 6.89
C SER A 338 14.49 -5.63 6.70
N LEU A 339 14.88 -4.92 7.77
CA LEU A 339 15.32 -3.53 7.71
C LEU A 339 16.69 -3.39 7.01
N GLN A 340 17.62 -4.30 7.28
CA GLN A 340 18.93 -4.31 6.64
C GLN A 340 18.85 -4.62 5.14
N ALA A 341 17.79 -5.31 4.71
CA ALA A 341 17.53 -5.61 3.30
C ALA A 341 17.05 -4.40 2.49
N ILE A 342 16.71 -3.27 3.12
CA ILE A 342 16.25 -2.05 2.42
C ILE A 342 17.35 -1.53 1.49
N PRO A 343 17.08 -1.43 0.17
CA PRO A 343 18.03 -0.84 -0.77
C PRO A 343 18.41 0.60 -0.41
N LYS A 344 19.71 0.94 -0.49
CA LYS A 344 20.23 2.29 -0.16
C LYS A 344 19.51 3.43 -0.87
N ARG A 345 19.02 3.21 -2.10
CA ARG A 345 18.26 4.19 -2.89
C ARG A 345 16.96 4.67 -2.22
N PHE A 346 16.43 3.90 -1.27
CA PHE A 346 15.21 4.27 -0.54
C PHE A 346 15.50 5.00 0.78
N LEU A 347 16.74 4.98 1.26
CA LEU A 347 17.15 5.66 2.49
C LEU A 347 17.25 7.17 2.25
N THR A 348 16.08 7.79 2.22
CA THR A 348 15.86 9.22 1.98
C THR A 348 15.34 9.88 3.25
N GLU A 349 15.45 11.20 3.35
CA GLU A 349 14.94 11.97 4.51
C GLU A 349 13.43 11.75 4.71
N THR A 350 12.67 11.46 3.64
CA THR A 350 11.23 11.18 3.73
C THR A 350 10.92 9.82 4.36
N LEU A 351 11.78 8.82 4.18
CA LEU A 351 11.62 7.48 4.77
C LEU A 351 12.17 7.40 6.19
N GLN A 352 13.15 8.24 6.53
CA GLN A 352 13.89 8.19 7.79
C GLN A 352 12.97 8.12 9.04
N PRO A 353 11.88 8.90 9.17
CA PRO A 353 10.98 8.78 10.33
C PRO A 353 10.39 7.39 10.49
N GLU A 354 9.96 6.73 9.40
CA GLU A 354 9.39 5.39 9.46
C GLU A 354 10.40 4.34 9.91
N LEU A 355 11.62 4.41 9.35
CA LEU A 355 12.69 3.49 9.72
C LEU A 355 13.04 3.60 11.20
N LEU A 356 13.20 4.83 11.69
CA LEU A 356 13.50 5.12 13.10
C LEU A 356 12.40 4.63 14.04
N LEU A 357 11.13 4.77 13.67
CA LEU A 357 10.02 4.30 14.50
C LEU A 357 9.94 2.77 14.57
N VAL A 358 10.16 2.07 13.46
CA VAL A 358 10.23 0.59 13.48
C VAL A 358 11.45 0.11 14.29
N GLN A 359 12.59 0.78 14.16
CA GLN A 359 13.78 0.52 14.98
C GLN A 359 13.52 0.80 16.47
N ALA A 360 12.80 1.87 16.82
CA ALA A 360 12.41 2.18 18.19
C ALA A 360 11.53 1.08 18.79
N ARG A 361 10.58 0.53 18.02
CA ARG A 361 9.76 -0.61 18.46
C ARG A 361 10.59 -1.86 18.73
N ILE A 362 11.58 -2.16 17.88
CA ILE A 362 12.54 -3.26 18.12
C ILE A 362 13.33 -3.00 19.41
N ALA A 363 13.89 -1.79 19.57
CA ALA A 363 14.69 -1.41 20.73
C ALA A 363 13.90 -1.50 22.04
N LEU A 364 12.62 -1.11 22.06
CA LEU A 364 11.76 -1.26 23.24
C LEU A 364 11.61 -2.72 23.67
N LEU A 365 11.36 -3.64 22.73
CA LEU A 365 11.25 -5.07 23.04
C LEU A 365 12.59 -5.71 23.45
N GLN A 366 13.71 -5.11 23.04
CA GLN A 366 15.06 -5.48 23.50
C GLN A 366 15.43 -4.87 24.86
N GLY A 367 14.64 -3.95 25.40
CA GLY A 367 14.91 -3.25 26.66
C GLY A 367 15.78 -1.99 26.55
N LYS A 368 16.07 -1.51 25.34
CA LYS A 368 16.91 -0.33 25.05
C LYS A 368 16.09 0.97 25.05
N LEU A 369 15.59 1.38 26.21
CA LEU A 369 14.67 2.53 26.36
C LEU A 369 15.26 3.88 25.91
N HIS A 370 16.52 4.18 26.24
CA HIS A 370 17.12 5.46 25.86
C HIS A 370 17.26 5.58 24.34
N GLN A 371 17.72 4.51 23.69
CA GLN A 371 17.86 4.46 22.23
C GLN A 371 16.49 4.57 21.53
N ALA A 372 15.48 3.85 22.02
CA ALA A 372 14.12 3.97 21.49
C ALA A 372 13.55 5.38 21.62
N ASN A 373 13.79 6.05 22.76
CA ASN A 373 13.38 7.44 22.98
C ASN A 373 14.10 8.42 22.05
N GLN A 374 15.39 8.23 21.83
CA GLN A 374 16.19 9.03 20.91
C GLN A 374 15.63 8.94 19.50
N TRP A 375 15.44 7.71 18.98
CA TRP A 375 14.90 7.50 17.64
C TRP A 375 13.46 8.01 17.49
N ARG A 376 12.62 7.86 18.52
CA ARG A 376 11.28 8.49 18.53
C ARG A 376 11.37 10.00 18.38
N ALA A 377 12.20 10.65 19.21
CA ALA A 377 12.35 12.10 19.20
C ALA A 377 12.93 12.62 17.87
N GLU A 378 13.87 11.89 17.28
CA GLU A 378 14.43 12.20 15.96
C GLU A 378 13.38 12.03 14.84
N ALA A 379 12.58 10.96 14.87
CA ALA A 379 11.50 10.77 13.90
C ALA A 379 10.46 11.90 13.96
N GLU A 380 10.10 12.36 15.17
CA GLU A 380 9.14 13.46 15.39
C GLU A 380 9.64 14.83 14.91
N GLN A 381 10.95 15.01 14.66
CA GLN A 381 11.52 16.24 14.10
C GLN A 381 11.35 16.37 12.58
N GLY A 382 11.04 15.27 11.88
CA GLY A 382 10.84 15.28 10.42
C GLY A 382 9.56 16.00 9.98
N ASP A 383 9.43 16.26 8.67
CA ASP A 383 8.21 16.85 8.12
C ASP A 383 7.04 15.86 8.19
N VAL A 384 6.11 16.11 9.11
CA VAL A 384 4.95 15.24 9.32
C VAL A 384 3.97 15.25 8.13
N ARG A 385 4.08 16.21 7.21
CA ARG A 385 3.25 16.22 5.98
C ARG A 385 3.63 15.11 5.00
N SER A 386 4.84 14.58 5.08
CA SER A 386 5.30 13.49 4.23
C SER A 386 5.09 12.11 4.83
N TRP A 387 4.45 12.02 6.00
CA TRP A 387 4.29 10.76 6.72
C TRP A 387 3.25 9.87 6.06
N SER A 388 3.56 8.59 5.97
CA SER A 388 2.59 7.57 5.59
C SER A 388 1.66 7.23 6.76
N VAL A 389 0.54 6.58 6.45
CA VAL A 389 -0.37 5.98 7.45
C VAL A 389 0.38 5.09 8.43
N ALA A 390 1.32 4.28 7.92
CA ALA A 390 2.10 3.37 8.75
C ALA A 390 3.02 4.11 9.73
N ALA A 391 3.59 5.26 9.35
CA ALA A 391 4.41 6.09 10.22
C ALA A 391 3.64 6.58 11.46
N PHE A 392 2.42 7.08 11.25
CA PHE A 392 1.55 7.52 12.35
C PHE A 392 1.20 6.37 13.29
N ILE A 393 0.87 5.20 12.75
CA ILE A 393 0.55 4.01 13.54
C ILE A 393 1.77 3.53 14.33
N ASP A 394 2.96 3.51 13.71
CA ASP A 394 4.21 3.15 14.39
C ASP A 394 4.52 4.11 15.56
N LEU A 395 4.35 5.42 15.36
CA LEU A 395 4.52 6.40 16.44
C LEU A 395 3.51 6.19 17.56
N ALA A 396 2.24 5.96 17.23
CA ALA A 396 1.21 5.71 18.22
C ALA A 396 1.51 4.43 19.03
N LEU A 397 2.00 3.38 18.38
CA LEU A 397 2.45 2.15 19.03
C LEU A 397 3.69 2.34 19.90
N VAL A 398 4.67 3.17 19.49
CA VAL A 398 5.82 3.53 20.33
C VAL A 398 5.36 4.26 21.58
N LYS A 399 4.45 5.24 21.45
CA LYS A 399 3.91 6.01 22.59
C LYS A 399 3.08 5.12 23.52
N LEU A 400 2.27 4.22 22.97
CA LEU A 400 1.54 3.20 23.74
C LEU A 400 2.53 2.30 24.50
N ALA A 401 3.56 1.79 23.83
CA ALA A 401 4.58 0.92 24.42
C ALA A 401 5.34 1.59 25.58
N MET A 402 5.41 2.92 25.56
CA MET A 402 5.94 3.76 26.63
C MET A 402 4.92 4.12 27.73
N ALA A 403 3.74 3.51 27.71
CA ALA A 403 2.62 3.77 28.61
C ALA A 403 2.01 5.18 28.53
N ASP A 404 2.22 5.91 27.43
CA ASP A 404 1.59 7.20 27.15
C ASP A 404 0.43 7.05 26.14
N VAL A 405 -0.67 6.45 26.61
CA VAL A 405 -1.87 6.26 25.79
C VAL A 405 -2.49 7.57 25.32
N LYS A 406 -2.36 8.65 26.12
CA LYS A 406 -2.94 9.96 25.76
C LYS A 406 -2.26 10.53 24.52
N GLN A 407 -0.93 10.48 24.47
CA GLN A 407 -0.23 10.91 23.26
C GLN A 407 -0.41 9.92 22.10
N ALA A 408 -0.57 8.62 22.36
CA ALA A 408 -0.88 7.64 21.32
C ALA A 408 -2.22 7.95 20.63
N ASP A 409 -3.27 8.23 21.42
CA ASP A 409 -4.59 8.62 20.91
C ASP A 409 -4.52 9.94 20.12
N ALA A 410 -3.77 10.93 20.61
CA ALA A 410 -3.57 12.20 19.91
C ALA A 410 -2.90 12.03 18.52
N VAL A 411 -1.99 11.07 18.38
CA VAL A 411 -1.37 10.73 17.08
C VAL A 411 -2.41 10.11 16.13
N MET A 412 -3.29 9.23 16.63
CA MET A 412 -4.35 8.63 15.82
C MET A 412 -5.40 9.66 15.39
N GLU A 413 -5.77 10.60 16.25
CA GLU A 413 -6.65 11.72 15.87
C GLU A 413 -6.05 12.59 14.78
N ARG A 414 -4.73 12.80 14.80
CA ARG A 414 -4.02 13.52 13.74
C ARG A 414 -4.07 12.75 12.41
N LEU A 415 -3.88 11.44 12.44
CA LEU A 415 -3.97 10.57 11.26
C LEU A 415 -5.34 10.64 10.58
N GLN A 416 -6.44 10.72 11.35
CA GLN A 416 -7.78 10.86 10.77
C GLN A 416 -7.96 12.12 9.91
N ARG A 417 -7.18 13.17 10.17
CA ARG A 417 -7.21 14.43 9.41
C ARG A 417 -6.28 14.38 8.20
N HIS A 418 -5.49 13.32 8.03
CA HIS A 418 -4.58 13.14 6.91
C HIS A 418 -5.36 12.78 5.65
N ASN A 419 -4.99 13.38 4.52
CA ASN A 419 -5.63 13.05 3.24
C ASN A 419 -5.16 11.66 2.79
N LEU A 420 -6.10 10.74 2.59
CA LEU A 420 -5.81 9.40 2.10
C LEU A 420 -5.92 9.37 0.57
N ALA A 421 -5.20 8.43 -0.05
CA ALA A 421 -5.33 8.21 -1.48
C ALA A 421 -6.77 7.84 -1.87
N GLY A 422 -7.16 8.11 -3.11
CA GLY A 422 -8.35 7.51 -3.70
C GLY A 422 -8.07 6.08 -4.15
N GLY A 423 -9.10 5.35 -4.62
CA GLY A 423 -8.89 3.98 -5.11
C GLY A 423 -8.77 2.96 -3.97
N LEU A 424 -8.31 1.74 -4.29
CA LEU A 424 -8.53 0.57 -3.42
C LEU A 424 -7.62 0.62 -2.22
N THR A 425 -6.35 0.93 -2.48
CA THR A 425 -5.32 1.24 -1.49
C THR A 425 -5.83 2.24 -0.45
N GLY A 426 -6.41 3.36 -0.89
CA GLY A 426 -7.01 4.35 -0.01
C GLY A 426 -8.13 3.83 0.89
N SER A 427 -9.04 3.00 0.34
CA SER A 427 -10.11 2.38 1.13
C SER A 427 -9.58 1.40 2.18
N VAL A 428 -8.53 0.65 1.83
CA VAL A 428 -7.88 -0.31 2.72
C VAL A 428 -7.07 0.40 3.80
N ASP A 429 -6.34 1.46 3.45
CA ASP A 429 -5.62 2.32 4.39
C ASP A 429 -6.59 2.96 5.39
N LEU A 430 -7.75 3.45 4.93
CA LEU A 430 -8.79 3.98 5.82
C LEU A 430 -9.27 2.93 6.82
N ALA A 431 -9.56 1.71 6.35
CA ALA A 431 -9.95 0.61 7.23
C ALA A 431 -8.83 0.25 8.22
N TYR A 432 -7.57 0.30 7.79
CA TYR A 432 -6.40 0.09 8.64
C TYR A 432 -6.25 1.16 9.73
N CYS A 433 -6.45 2.44 9.38
CA CYS A 433 -6.50 3.55 10.33
C CYS A 433 -7.59 3.34 11.37
N GLN A 434 -8.82 3.03 10.94
CA GLN A 434 -9.97 2.81 11.82
C GLN A 434 -9.76 1.63 12.76
N TYR A 435 -9.19 0.53 12.25
CA TYR A 435 -8.82 -0.62 13.05
C TYR A 435 -7.85 -0.23 14.18
N TRP A 436 -6.73 0.43 13.84
CA TRP A 436 -5.72 0.80 14.84
C TRP A 436 -6.22 1.82 15.86
N GLN A 437 -7.11 2.72 15.43
CA GLN A 437 -7.74 3.68 16.34
C GLN A 437 -8.59 2.99 17.41
N GLN A 438 -9.25 1.89 17.08
CA GLN A 438 -10.00 1.09 18.06
C GLN A 438 -9.07 0.17 18.86
N GLN A 439 -8.01 -0.36 18.24
CA GLN A 439 -7.11 -1.30 18.89
C GLN A 439 -6.21 -0.66 19.95
N ILE A 440 -5.70 0.55 19.75
CA ILE A 440 -4.77 1.18 20.71
C ILE A 440 -5.36 1.30 22.12
N PRO A 441 -6.57 1.87 22.31
CA PRO A 441 -7.23 1.89 23.62
C PRO A 441 -7.55 0.49 24.17
N THR A 442 -7.85 -0.46 23.27
CA THR A 442 -8.17 -1.85 23.64
C THR A 442 -6.94 -2.57 24.18
N LEU A 443 -5.78 -2.43 23.53
CA LEU A 443 -4.50 -2.96 23.98
C LEU A 443 -4.09 -2.36 25.33
N TRP A 444 -4.29 -1.05 25.52
CA TRP A 444 -4.04 -0.40 26.81
C TRP A 444 -4.90 -0.98 27.94
N LYS A 445 -6.21 -1.15 27.70
CA LYS A 445 -7.13 -1.76 28.67
C LYS A 445 -6.76 -3.21 28.96
N ALA A 446 -6.43 -4.00 27.94
CA ALA A 446 -6.01 -5.39 28.07
C ALA A 446 -4.72 -5.49 28.90
N ALA A 447 -3.72 -4.64 28.62
CA ALA A 447 -2.48 -4.58 29.39
C ALA A 447 -2.77 -4.28 30.88
N LYS A 448 -3.61 -3.30 31.19
CA LYS A 448 -4.02 -3.00 32.57
C LYS A 448 -4.72 -4.17 33.27
N GLY A 449 -5.63 -4.85 32.58
CA GLY A 449 -6.32 -6.03 33.12
C GLY A 449 -5.35 -7.17 33.43
N LEU A 450 -4.42 -7.46 32.51
CA LEU A 450 -3.36 -8.45 32.69
C LEU A 450 -2.41 -8.08 33.84
N MET A 451 -2.09 -6.79 34.01
CA MET A 451 -1.29 -6.30 35.13
C MET A 451 -1.98 -6.56 36.48
N GLN A 452 -3.27 -6.24 36.59
CA GLN A 452 -4.05 -6.45 37.81
C GLN A 452 -4.17 -7.94 38.15
N GLN A 453 -4.51 -8.77 37.16
CA GLN A 453 -4.61 -10.22 37.32
C GLN A 453 -3.25 -10.85 37.69
N GLY A 454 -2.17 -10.42 37.05
CA GLY A 454 -0.83 -10.91 37.35
C GLY A 454 -0.34 -10.54 38.75
N GLN A 455 -0.75 -9.37 39.27
CA GLN A 455 -0.50 -8.99 40.66
C GLN A 455 -1.31 -9.83 41.66
N LEU A 456 -2.54 -10.22 41.32
CA LEU A 456 -3.35 -11.14 42.12
C LEU A 456 -2.71 -12.54 42.16
N ASP A 457 -2.34 -13.08 40.99
CA ASP A 457 -1.65 -14.38 40.91
C ASP A 457 -0.38 -14.39 41.75
N TYR A 458 0.37 -13.29 41.75
CA TYR A 458 1.57 -13.15 42.57
C TYR A 458 1.24 -13.22 44.07
N ARG A 459 0.17 -12.55 44.53
CA ARG A 459 -0.29 -12.60 45.94
C ARG A 459 -0.77 -13.99 46.33
N GLU A 460 -1.38 -14.71 45.40
CA GLU A 460 -1.81 -16.11 45.54
C GLU A 460 -0.65 -17.11 45.36
N GLN A 461 0.60 -16.64 45.25
CA GLN A 461 1.81 -17.46 45.07
C GLN A 461 1.82 -18.29 43.77
N SER A 462 0.94 -17.97 42.82
CA SER A 462 0.86 -18.59 41.50
C SER A 462 1.86 -17.96 40.52
N PHE A 463 3.15 -18.03 40.83
CA PHE A 463 4.22 -17.27 40.16
C PHE A 463 4.35 -17.54 38.65
N HIS A 464 4.11 -18.77 38.19
CA HIS A 464 4.14 -19.08 36.75
C HIS A 464 3.00 -18.41 35.98
N GLN A 465 1.81 -18.32 36.57
CA GLN A 465 0.67 -17.64 35.96
C GLN A 465 0.89 -16.12 35.98
N ALA A 466 1.39 -15.59 37.10
CA ALA A 466 1.80 -14.21 37.24
C ALA A 466 2.81 -13.82 36.15
N LEU A 467 3.87 -14.63 35.96
CA LEU A 467 4.87 -14.40 34.91
C LEU A 467 4.22 -14.35 33.52
N SER A 468 3.36 -15.31 33.20
CA SER A 468 2.69 -15.38 31.89
C SER A 468 1.85 -14.14 31.60
N ARG A 469 0.97 -13.73 32.54
CA ARG A 469 0.08 -12.58 32.37
C ARG A 469 0.86 -11.26 32.36
N LEU A 470 1.81 -11.09 33.27
CA LEU A 470 2.63 -9.89 33.33
C LEU A 470 3.55 -9.77 32.11
N TRP A 471 4.07 -10.88 31.59
CA TRP A 471 4.88 -10.88 30.37
C TRP A 471 4.04 -10.47 29.17
N GLN A 472 2.83 -11.01 29.04
CA GLN A 472 1.91 -10.59 27.98
C GLN A 472 1.57 -9.09 28.07
N ALA A 473 1.39 -8.55 29.28
CA ALA A 473 1.23 -7.11 29.47
C ALA A 473 2.49 -6.33 29.08
N PHE A 474 3.68 -6.86 29.37
CA PHE A 474 4.96 -6.22 29.05
C PHE A 474 5.20 -6.16 27.54
N LEU A 475 4.76 -7.15 26.78
CA LEU A 475 4.80 -7.11 25.32
C LEU A 475 3.97 -5.96 24.73
N TYR A 476 2.93 -5.50 25.44
CA TYR A 476 2.16 -4.31 25.05
C TYR A 476 2.79 -3.01 25.56
N LEU A 477 3.37 -3.02 26.77
CA LEU A 477 3.89 -1.83 27.45
C LEU A 477 5.34 -2.02 27.94
N PRO A 478 6.31 -2.28 27.05
CA PRO A 478 7.69 -2.61 27.44
C PRO A 478 8.42 -1.46 28.15
N GLY A 479 7.98 -0.21 27.95
CA GLY A 479 8.53 0.97 28.62
C GLY A 479 7.93 1.23 30.01
N ASN A 480 6.96 0.44 30.47
CA ASN A 480 6.33 0.65 31.77
C ASN A 480 7.22 0.11 32.92
N SER A 481 7.88 1.02 33.63
CA SER A 481 8.81 0.71 34.71
C SER A 481 8.16 -0.05 35.88
N ASN A 482 6.91 0.27 36.23
CA ASN A 482 6.18 -0.43 37.30
C ASN A 482 5.86 -1.88 36.93
N LEU A 483 5.52 -2.11 35.66
CA LEU A 483 5.29 -3.45 35.14
C LEU A 483 6.59 -4.25 35.10
N ALA A 484 7.68 -3.63 34.62
CA ALA A 484 9.00 -4.25 34.61
C ALA A 484 9.45 -4.63 36.03
N LEU A 485 9.19 -3.79 37.04
CA LEU A 485 9.51 -4.06 38.44
C LEU A 485 8.67 -5.21 39.01
N SER A 486 7.38 -5.30 38.62
CA SER A 486 6.49 -6.40 39.02
C SER A 486 6.93 -7.73 38.42
N LEU A 487 7.37 -7.72 37.16
CA LEU A 487 8.00 -8.88 36.52
C LEU A 487 9.32 -9.27 37.16
N TRP A 488 10.16 -8.29 37.49
CA TRP A 488 11.44 -8.49 38.17
C TRP A 488 11.25 -9.21 39.52
N GLN A 489 10.26 -8.77 40.29
CA GLN A 489 9.86 -9.42 41.52
C GLN A 489 9.37 -10.86 41.27
N THR A 490 8.55 -11.07 40.26
CA THR A 490 8.03 -12.41 39.92
C THR A 490 9.16 -13.37 39.54
N LEU A 491 10.17 -12.88 38.80
CA LEU A 491 11.37 -13.68 38.47
C LEU A 491 12.17 -14.09 39.70
N ALA A 492 12.30 -13.22 40.70
CA ALA A 492 13.02 -13.54 41.93
C ALA A 492 12.33 -14.63 42.77
N SER A 493 11.02 -14.82 42.58
CA SER A 493 10.23 -15.87 43.25
C SER A 493 10.17 -17.19 42.47
N LEU A 494 10.77 -17.26 41.28
CA LEU A 494 10.79 -18.45 40.42
C LEU A 494 12.16 -19.14 40.42
N PRO A 495 12.20 -20.48 40.22
CA PRO A 495 13.47 -21.19 40.06
C PRO A 495 14.20 -20.72 38.79
N ALA A 496 15.53 -20.56 38.92
CA ALA A 496 16.37 -20.12 37.82
C ALA A 496 16.26 -21.06 36.62
N SER A 497 16.13 -20.49 35.42
CA SER A 497 16.17 -21.29 34.19
C SER A 497 16.75 -20.52 33.01
N ASN A 498 17.37 -21.25 32.08
CA ASN A 498 17.90 -20.68 30.84
C ASN A 498 16.83 -19.97 29.99
N LYS A 499 15.54 -20.32 30.16
CA LYS A 499 14.43 -19.64 29.48
C LYS A 499 14.18 -18.25 30.05
N LEU A 500 14.41 -18.06 31.35
CA LEU A 500 14.20 -16.79 32.06
C LEU A 500 15.40 -15.85 31.98
N GLN A 501 16.60 -16.35 31.64
CA GLN A 501 17.80 -15.51 31.47
C GLN A 501 17.59 -14.37 30.46
N ALA A 502 16.93 -14.64 29.32
CA ALA A 502 16.65 -13.63 28.31
C ALA A 502 15.69 -12.55 28.85
N VAL A 503 14.61 -12.99 29.52
CA VAL A 503 13.62 -12.12 30.17
C VAL A 503 14.29 -11.24 31.23
N ALA A 504 15.13 -11.83 32.09
CA ALA A 504 15.87 -11.09 33.12
C ALA A 504 16.83 -10.05 32.50
N SER A 505 17.49 -10.39 31.40
CA SER A 505 18.42 -9.46 30.71
C SER A 505 17.68 -8.23 30.18
N VAL A 506 16.53 -8.44 29.52
CA VAL A 506 15.67 -7.36 29.00
C VAL A 506 15.15 -6.48 30.14
N LEU A 507 14.55 -7.08 31.17
CA LEU A 507 13.98 -6.34 32.30
C LEU A 507 15.03 -5.54 33.08
N CYS A 508 16.23 -6.08 33.24
CA CYS A 508 17.33 -5.37 33.87
C CYS A 508 17.68 -4.10 33.09
N GLN A 509 17.81 -4.19 31.76
CA GLN A 509 18.07 -3.03 30.90
C GLN A 509 16.95 -1.99 30.99
N VAL A 510 15.69 -2.41 30.99
CA VAL A 510 14.52 -1.53 31.14
C VAL A 510 14.59 -0.79 32.47
N LEU A 511 14.81 -1.50 33.58
CA LEU A 511 14.82 -0.91 34.93
C LEU A 511 16.02 0.01 35.17
N GLN A 512 17.19 -0.29 34.62
CA GLN A 512 18.38 0.57 34.71
C GLN A 512 18.20 1.90 33.97
N GLN A 513 17.43 1.92 32.88
CA GLN A 513 17.18 3.11 32.06
C GLN A 513 15.89 3.85 32.44
N SER A 514 15.11 3.29 33.36
CA SER A 514 13.83 3.86 33.81
C SER A 514 14.01 4.86 34.95
N GLN A 515 13.20 5.91 34.97
CA GLN A 515 13.06 6.76 36.14
C GLN A 515 12.13 6.09 37.15
N LEU A 516 12.73 5.40 38.13
CA LEU A 516 12.02 4.80 39.27
C LEU A 516 11.94 5.80 40.43
N ASP A 517 10.84 5.76 41.18
CA ASP A 517 10.72 6.46 42.46
C ASP A 517 11.66 5.84 43.51
N GLN A 518 11.85 6.53 44.64
CA GLN A 518 12.83 6.12 45.65
C GLN A 518 12.55 4.69 46.18
N ALA A 519 11.26 4.34 46.36
CA ALA A 519 10.84 3.00 46.78
C ALA A 519 11.12 1.95 45.70
N GLY A 520 10.85 2.26 44.43
CA GLY A 520 11.15 1.39 43.29
C GLY A 520 12.65 1.14 43.10
N GLN A 521 13.49 2.16 43.30
CA GLN A 521 14.95 2.03 43.24
C GLN A 521 15.48 1.09 44.33
N GLN A 522 15.04 1.26 45.58
CA GLN A 522 15.42 0.38 46.69
C GLN A 522 15.00 -1.07 46.42
N ARG A 523 13.77 -1.26 45.94
CA ARG A 523 13.24 -2.58 45.60
C ARG A 523 14.01 -3.24 44.47
N PHE A 524 14.33 -2.49 43.42
CA PHE A 524 15.13 -2.99 42.30
C PHE A 524 16.51 -3.42 42.77
N ALA A 525 17.21 -2.59 43.56
CA ALA A 525 18.53 -2.90 44.09
C ALA A 525 18.55 -4.17 44.94
N ALA A 526 17.57 -4.33 45.84
CA ALA A 526 17.46 -5.51 46.70
C ALA A 526 17.24 -6.80 45.89
N LEU A 527 16.29 -6.78 44.94
CA LEU A 527 16.00 -7.94 44.09
C LEU A 527 17.13 -8.24 43.09
N HIS A 528 17.85 -7.20 42.64
CA HIS A 528 18.97 -7.36 41.72
C HIS A 528 20.11 -8.16 42.33
N GLN A 529 20.45 -7.93 43.61
CA GLN A 529 21.44 -8.74 44.31
C GLN A 529 21.05 -10.22 44.39
N GLN A 530 19.77 -10.52 44.65
CA GLN A 530 19.26 -11.88 44.67
C GLN A 530 19.35 -12.55 43.29
N LEU A 531 19.01 -11.83 42.23
CA LEU A 531 19.01 -12.36 40.86
C LEU A 531 20.41 -12.50 40.25
N LEU A 532 21.39 -11.69 40.68
CA LEU A 532 22.81 -11.84 40.28
C LEU A 532 23.41 -13.20 40.65
N ALA A 533 22.93 -13.82 41.72
CA ALA A 533 23.38 -15.16 42.13
C ALA A 533 22.93 -16.25 41.15
N HIS A 534 21.93 -15.99 40.32
CA HIS A 534 21.24 -16.97 39.50
C HIS A 534 21.27 -16.68 38.00
N TYR A 535 21.49 -15.43 37.61
CA TYR A 535 21.48 -14.97 36.22
C TYR A 535 22.70 -14.12 35.90
N LYS A 536 23.17 -14.20 34.64
CA LYS A 536 24.25 -13.34 34.14
C LYS A 536 23.70 -11.96 33.84
N LEU A 537 23.84 -11.02 34.77
CA LEU A 537 23.30 -9.66 34.67
C LEU A 537 24.41 -8.62 34.82
N PRO A 538 24.30 -7.45 34.16
CA PRO A 538 25.25 -6.36 34.35
C PRO A 538 25.20 -5.83 35.79
N ALA A 539 26.34 -5.38 36.32
CA ALA A 539 26.38 -4.72 37.62
C ALA A 539 25.57 -3.40 37.58
N LEU A 540 24.94 -3.03 38.70
CA LEU A 540 24.24 -1.76 38.81
C LEU A 540 25.25 -0.61 38.72
N SER A 541 25.10 0.25 37.71
CA SER A 541 25.66 1.59 37.74
C SER A 541 24.85 2.42 38.73
N LEU A 542 25.23 2.39 40.01
CA LEU A 542 24.67 3.31 40.99
C LEU A 542 24.95 4.74 40.51
N PRO A 543 23.96 5.63 40.38
CA PRO A 543 24.26 7.04 40.26
C PRO A 543 25.04 7.42 41.52
N SER A 544 26.27 7.90 41.33
CA SER A 544 27.06 8.48 42.41
C SER A 544 26.17 9.46 43.15
N ALA A 545 25.96 9.25 44.44
CA ALA A 545 25.32 10.21 45.31
C ALA A 545 26.04 11.55 45.12
N SER A 546 25.43 12.46 44.36
CA SER A 546 25.82 13.86 44.37
C SER A 546 25.53 14.34 45.79
N ALA A 547 26.60 14.50 46.56
CA ALA A 547 26.58 15.22 47.82
C ALA A 547 25.94 16.58 47.57
N GLY A 548 24.76 16.77 48.16
CA GLY A 548 24.07 18.05 48.32
C GLY A 548 23.84 18.25 49.80
#